data_AF-A0A0D8L7S9-F1
#
_entry.id   AF-A0A0D8L7S9-F1
#
_cell.length_a   1.000
_cell.length_b   1.000
_cell.length_c   1.000
_cell.angle_alpha   90.00
_cell.angle_beta   90.00
_cell.angle_gamma   90.00
#
_symmetry.space_group_name_H-M   'P 1'
#
loop_
_entity.id
_entity.type
_entity.pdbx_description
1 polymer ?
#
loop_
_entity_poly.entity_id
_entity_poly.type
_entity_poly.pdbx_seq_one_letter_code
_entity_poly.pdbx_strand_id
1 'polypeptide(L)' 'MNTHLQMLCEEHILRPLDCQFAAMLAPDTDPLLQLVFALLSAQTGGGHVCLPLSRIIPAAEQSGRHAEIMQSVWRA' A
#
# COMPACT_ATOMS: atom_id res chain seq x y z
N MET A 1 -7.12 8.33 -8.22
CA MET A 1 -6.03 7.75 -7.41
C MET A 1 -5.83 8.65 -6.21
N ASN A 2 -6.05 8.13 -5.00
CA ASN A 2 -5.95 8.89 -3.76
C ASN A 2 -4.51 9.42 -3.53
N THR A 3 -4.38 10.61 -2.93
CA THR A 3 -3.11 11.29 -2.64
C THR A 3 -2.12 10.40 -1.87
N HIS A 4 -2.62 9.56 -0.96
CA HIS A 4 -1.79 8.64 -0.18
C HIS A 4 -1.07 7.59 -1.03
N LEU A 5 -1.75 7.04 -2.04
CA LEU A 5 -1.18 6.03 -2.93
C LEU A 5 -0.16 6.64 -3.91
N GLN A 6 -0.40 7.89 -4.34
CA GLN A 6 0.53 8.64 -5.17
C GLN A 6 1.86 8.90 -4.46
N MET A 7 1.81 9.31 -3.19
CA MET A 7 3.03 9.52 -2.39
C MET A 7 3.87 8.24 -2.26
N LEU A 8 3.23 7.08 -2.06
CA LEU A 8 3.94 5.79 -2.01
C LEU A 8 4.64 5.46 -3.34
N CYS A 9 4.07 5.90 -4.46
CA CYS A 9 4.65 5.72 -5.79
C CYS A 9 5.82 6.68 -6.06
N GLU A 10 5.66 7.94 -5.68
CA GLU A 10 6.65 9.01 -5.88
C GLU A 10 7.90 8.79 -5.02
N GLU A 11 7.74 8.31 -3.79
CA GLU A 11 8.83 7.95 -2.87
C GLU A 11 9.48 6.59 -3.22
N HIS A 12 9.12 5.98 -4.35
CA HIS A 12 9.62 4.67 -4.80
C HIS A 12 9.43 3.53 -3.78
N ILE A 13 8.47 3.66 -2.85
CA ILE A 13 8.14 2.60 -1.88
C ILE A 13 7.42 1.45 -2.60
N LEU A 14 6.58 1.78 -3.58
CA LEU A 14 5.86 0.85 -4.43
C LEU A 14 6.17 1.15 -5.90
N ARG A 15 6.13 0.12 -6.76
CA ARG A 15 6.36 0.32 -8.19
C ARG A 15 5.12 0.97 -8.82
N PRO A 16 5.27 1.71 -9.93
CA PRO A 16 4.13 2.29 -10.64
C PRO A 16 3.02 1.29 -10.96
N LEU A 17 3.39 0.04 -11.28
CA LEU A 17 2.43 -1.05 -11.50
C LEU A 17 1.57 -1.33 -10.28
N ASP A 18 2.17 -1.39 -9.09
CA ASP A 18 1.47 -1.74 -7.85
C ASP A 18 0.42 -0.68 -7.50
N CYS A 19 0.77 0.60 -7.72
CA CYS A 19 -0.12 1.74 -7.48
C CYS A 19 -1.28 1.78 -8.48
N GLN A 20 -1.01 1.58 -9.78
CA GLN A 20 -2.06 1.56 -10.81
C GLN A 20 -3.01 0.38 -10.62
N PHE A 21 -2.47 -0.80 -10.27
CA PHE A 21 -3.27 -1.98 -9.96
C PHE A 21 -4.25 -1.72 -8.80
N ALA A 22 -3.77 -1.13 -7.71
CA ALA A 22 -4.61 -0.78 -6.58
C ALA A 22 -5.69 0.25 -6.91
N ALA A 23 -5.34 1.31 -7.63
CA ALA A 23 -6.30 2.35 -8.05
C ALA A 23 -7.38 1.83 -9.02
N MET A 24 -7.07 0.77 -9.77
CA MET A 24 -8.04 0.12 -10.64
C MET A 24 -9.06 -0.73 -9.87
N LEU A 25 -8.66 -1.33 -8.74
CA LEU A 25 -9.47 -2.31 -8.02
C LEU A 25 -10.23 -1.75 -6.81
N ALA A 26 -9.79 -0.63 -6.25
CA ALA A 26 -10.44 -0.01 -5.10
C ALA A 26 -10.71 1.47 -5.35
N PRO A 27 -11.88 1.98 -4.91
CA PRO A 27 -12.23 3.38 -5.07
C PRO A 27 -11.31 4.26 -4.24
N ASP A 28 -11.15 5.51 -4.66
CA ASP A 28 -10.32 6.50 -3.94
C ASP A 28 -10.85 6.82 -2.53
N THR A 29 -12.09 6.46 -2.23
CA THR A 29 -12.73 6.61 -0.91
C THR A 29 -12.30 5.53 0.09
N ASP A 30 -11.54 4.52 -0.33
CA ASP A 30 -11.05 3.44 0.54
C ASP A 30 -9.51 3.31 0.43
N PRO A 31 -8.76 4.22 1.08
CA PRO A 31 -7.30 4.26 0.98
C PRO A 31 -6.63 3.02 1.60
N LEU A 32 -7.25 2.44 2.64
CA LEU A 32 -6.76 1.20 3.26
C LEU A 32 -6.86 0.04 2.27
N LEU A 33 -8.00 -0.11 1.58
CA LEU A 33 -8.16 -1.18 0.60
C LEU A 33 -7.23 -0.99 -0.61
N GLN A 34 -7.04 0.25 -1.09
CA GLN A 34 -6.04 0.53 -2.12
C GLN A 34 -4.63 0.12 -1.66
N LEU A 35 -4.25 0.44 -0.42
CA LEU A 35 -2.96 0.02 0.15
C LEU A 35 -2.81 -1.51 0.16
N VAL A 36 -3.84 -2.24 0.59
CA VAL A 36 -3.82 -3.71 0.63
C VAL A 36 -3.60 -4.30 -0.77
N PHE A 37 -4.30 -3.78 -1.79
CA PHE A 37 -4.09 -4.23 -3.17
C PHE A 37 -2.69 -3.90 -3.69
N ALA A 38 -2.14 -2.73 -3.33
CA ALA A 38 -0.81 -2.34 -3.77
C ALA A 38 0.26 -3.24 -3.13
N LEU A 39 0.12 -3.55 -1.84
CA LEU A 39 0.98 -4.50 -1.13
C LEU A 39 0.87 -5.92 -1.70
N LEU A 40 -0.35 -6.36 -2.05
CA LEU A 40 -0.56 -7.67 -2.69
C LEU A 40 0.15 -7.75 -4.05
N SER A 41 0.04 -6.72 -4.87
CA SER A 41 0.76 -6.64 -6.15
C SER A 41 2.28 -6.65 -5.96
N ALA A 42 2.78 -5.91 -4.96
CA ALA A 42 4.21 -5.88 -4.64
C ALA A 42 4.74 -7.26 -4.21
N GLN A 43 4.01 -7.97 -3.32
CA GLN A 43 4.37 -9.33 -2.92
C GLN A 43 4.36 -10.29 -4.12
N THR A 44 3.36 -10.18 -4.99
CA THR A 44 3.24 -11.01 -6.20
C THR A 44 4.41 -10.76 -7.16
N GLY A 45 4.81 -9.50 -7.33
CA GLY A 45 5.99 -9.14 -8.12
C GLY A 45 7.31 -9.63 -7.53
N GLY A 46 7.38 -9.86 -6.22
CA GLY A 46 8.50 -10.50 -5.53
C GLY A 46 8.50 -12.03 -5.59
N GLY A 47 7.50 -12.65 -6.23
CA GLY A 47 7.37 -14.10 -6.37
C GLY A 47 6.54 -14.78 -5.28
N HIS A 48 5.91 -14.02 -4.38
CA HIS A 48 4.97 -14.59 -3.42
C HIS A 48 3.61 -14.86 -4.08
N VAL A 49 2.95 -15.95 -3.68
CA VAL A 49 1.62 -16.30 -4.22
C VAL A 49 0.50 -15.51 -3.54
N CYS A 50 0.69 -15.15 -2.26
CA CYS A 50 -0.32 -14.45 -1.47
C CYS A 50 0.32 -13.40 -0.55
N LEU A 51 -0.52 -12.52 -0.04
CA LEU A 51 -0.23 -11.61 1.07
C LEU A 51 -0.93 -12.14 2.34
N PRO A 52 -0.20 -12.71 3.31
CA PRO A 52 -0.78 -13.09 4.59
C PRO A 52 -1.29 -11.85 5.34
N LEU A 53 -2.53 -11.89 5.82
CA LEU A 53 -3.14 -10.77 6.56
C LEU A 53 -2.35 -10.40 7.82
N SER A 54 -1.63 -11.35 8.43
CA SER A 54 -0.76 -11.10 9.59
C SER A 54 0.42 -10.16 9.28
N ARG A 55 0.75 -9.92 8.00
CA ARG A 55 1.77 -8.94 7.57
C ARG A 55 1.19 -7.54 7.39
N ILE A 56 -0.13 -7.39 7.44
CA ILE A 56 -0.81 -6.11 7.34
C ILE A 56 -0.97 -5.59 8.77
N ILE A 57 0.08 -4.91 9.23
CA ILE A 57 0.24 -4.51 10.63
C ILE A 57 -0.34 -3.10 10.84
N PRO A 58 -1.03 -2.82 11.96
CA PRO A 58 -1.57 -1.49 12.22
C PRO A 58 -0.49 -0.39 12.24
N ALA A 59 -0.88 0.83 11.88
CA ALA A 59 -0.05 2.03 11.91
C ALA A 59 0.84 2.18 13.16
N ALA A 60 0.32 1.85 14.34
CA ALA A 60 1.03 1.96 15.61
C ALA A 60 2.26 1.02 15.74
N GLU A 61 2.29 -0.05 14.94
CA GLU A 61 3.34 -1.06 14.94
C GLU A 61 4.31 -0.90 13.75
N GLN A 62 4.03 0.07 12.86
CA GLN A 62 4.91 0.41 11.73
C GLN A 62 6.15 1.14 12.26
N SER A 63 7.33 0.60 11.95
CA SER A 63 8.62 1.20 12.30
C SER A 63 9.54 1.29 11.07
N GLY A 64 10.50 2.20 11.10
CA GLY A 64 11.45 2.42 10.01
C GLY A 64 11.15 3.63 9.12
N ARG A 65 11.91 3.76 8.04
CA ARG A 65 12.02 4.98 7.21
C ARG A 65 10.71 5.48 6.59
N HIS A 66 9.75 4.58 6.37
CA HIS A 66 8.48 4.89 5.71
C HIS A 66 7.27 4.76 6.65
N ALA A 67 7.50 4.66 7.96
CA ALA A 67 6.44 4.48 8.94
C ALA A 67 5.43 5.63 8.91
N GLU A 68 5.88 6.89 8.78
CA GLU A 68 5.00 8.07 8.76
C GLU A 68 4.01 8.04 7.59
N ILE A 69 4.48 7.70 6.39
CA ILE A 69 3.63 7.58 5.20
C ILE A 69 2.62 6.45 5.39
N MET A 70 3.09 5.29 5.86
CA MET A 70 2.22 4.13 6.11
C MET A 70 1.16 4.42 7.19
N GLN A 71 1.52 5.17 8.23
CA GLN A 71 0.58 5.62 9.26
C GLN A 71 -0.46 6.60 8.72
N SER A 72 -0.08 7.48 7.79
CA SER A 72 -1.02 8.42 7.16
C SER A 72 -2.10 7.68 6.36
N VAL A 73 -1.70 6.64 5.60
CA VAL A 73 -2.63 5.86 4.77
C VAL A 73 -3.58 5.04 5.64
N TRP A 74 -3.11 4.51 6.76
CA TRP A 74 -3.91 3.69 7.67
C TRP A 74 -4.97 4.48 8.45
N ARG A 75 -4.75 5.78 8.67
CA ARG A 75 -5.65 6.65 9.45
C ARG A 75 -6.64 7.43 8.59
N ALA A 76 -6.47 7.43 7.27
CA ALA A 76 -7.33 8.10 6.31
C ALA A 76 -8.62 7.31 6.06
#